data_AF-A0A4Y9K1J1-F1
#
_entry.id   AF-A0A4Y9K1J1-F1
#
_cell.length_a   1.000
_cell.length_b   1.000
_cell.length_c   1.000
_cell.angle_alpha   90.00
_cell.angle_beta   90.00
_cell.angle_gamma   90.00
#
_symmetry.space_group_name_H-M   'P 1'
#
loop_
_entity.id
_entity.type
_entity.pdbx_description
1 polymer ?
#
loop_
_entity_poly.entity_id
_entity_poly.type
_entity_poly.pdbx_seq_one_letter_code
_entity_poly.pdbx_strand_id
1 'polypeptide(L)'
;MATINNASFSFRLTESLKTEAFGIIEQYGFTPSQVFNLFLTEIAKTKTVPVNLDYLQPNEKTLRAMAEVESDEVEIIPVSADTDIVQLLSQYRDKE
;
A
#
# COMPACT_ATOMS: atom_id res chain seq x y z
N MET A 1 34.22 23.73 4.06
CA MET A 1 33.17 23.50 5.07
C MET A 1 32.02 22.81 4.37
N ALA A 2 31.71 21.56 4.71
CA ALA A 2 30.54 20.88 4.16
C ALA A 2 29.30 21.47 4.81
N THR A 3 28.43 22.08 4.01
CA THR A 3 27.12 22.57 4.48
C THR A 3 26.30 21.35 4.85
N ILE A 4 26.13 21.08 6.14
CA ILE A 4 25.19 20.05 6.59
C ILE A 4 23.80 20.67 6.47
N ASN A 5 23.11 20.37 5.36
CA ASN A 5 21.71 20.75 5.17
C ASN A 5 20.83 19.84 6.03
N ASN A 6 20.70 20.17 7.31
CA ASN A 6 19.75 19.50 8.19
C ASN A 6 18.33 19.96 7.84
N ALA A 7 17.45 19.00 7.53
CA ALA A 7 16.03 19.22 7.38
C ALA A 7 15.28 18.61 8.58
N SER A 8 14.20 19.25 9.02
CA SER A 8 13.30 18.73 10.04
C SER A 8 12.03 18.18 9.42
N PHE A 9 11.50 17.10 10.00
CA PHE A 9 10.27 16.45 9.58
C PHE A 9 9.38 16.21 10.79
N SER A 10 8.11 16.60 10.69
CA SER A 10 7.09 16.33 11.70
C SER A 10 5.85 15.76 11.02
N PHE A 11 5.23 14.77 11.66
CA PHE A 11 4.04 14.11 11.15
C PHE A 11 3.10 13.75 12.31
N ARG A 12 1.81 13.63 11.99
CA ARG A 12 0.77 13.33 12.98
C ARG A 12 0.52 11.83 13.06
N LEU A 13 0.30 11.35 14.28
CA LEU A 13 0.06 9.95 14.63
C LEU A 13 -1.14 9.90 15.57
N THR A 14 -1.83 8.75 15.62
CA THR A 14 -2.67 8.45 16.77
C THR A 14 -1.81 8.11 17.98
N GLU A 15 -2.33 8.36 19.19
CA GLU A 15 -1.58 8.11 20.44
C GLU A 15 -1.28 6.62 20.67
N SER A 16 -2.22 5.74 20.29
CA SER A 16 -2.04 4.29 20.35
C SER A 16 -0.88 3.83 19.46
N LEU A 17 -0.86 4.28 18.20
CA LEU A 17 0.18 3.93 17.23
C LEU A 17 1.55 4.42 17.68
N LYS A 18 1.62 5.65 18.22
CA LYS A 18 2.86 6.21 18.75
C LYS A 18 3.44 5.33 19.85
N THR A 19 2.61 4.99 20.84
CA THR A 19 3.03 4.22 22.02
C THR A 19 3.53 2.84 21.62
N GLU A 20 2.77 2.13 20.78
CA GLU A 20 3.11 0.78 20.35
C GLU A 20 4.35 0.75 19.45
N ALA A 21 4.36 1.54 18.37
CA ALA A 21 5.45 1.52 17.41
C ALA A 21 6.78 1.98 18.01
N PHE A 22 6.76 3.02 18.85
CA PHE A 22 7.99 3.55 19.44
C PHE A 22 8.53 2.60 20.51
N GLY A 23 7.64 1.97 21.29
CA GLY A 23 8.03 0.95 22.26
C GLY A 23 8.70 -0.26 21.60
N ILE A 24 8.25 -0.69 20.42
CA ILE A 24 8.90 -1.76 19.65
C ILE A 24 10.28 -1.29 19.15
N ILE A 25 10.36 -0.11 18.54
CA ILE A 25 11.62 0.46 18.04
C ILE A 25 12.69 0.52 19.13
N GLU A 26 12.31 0.96 20.33
CA GLU A 26 13.20 1.04 21.50
C GLU A 26 13.64 -0.34 22.00
N GLN A 27 12.78 -1.37 21.93
CA GLN A 27 13.16 -2.75 22.25
C GLN A 27 14.25 -3.30 21.31
N TYR A 28 14.28 -2.85 20.05
CA TYR A 28 15.36 -3.16 19.11
C TYR A 28 16.62 -2.30 19.33
N GLY A 29 16.64 -1.43 20.34
CA GLY A 29 17.78 -0.58 20.68
C GLY A 29 17.96 0.63 19.76
N PHE A 30 16.95 0.96 18.96
CA PHE A 30 16.97 2.13 18.09
C PHE A 30 16.12 3.26 18.64
N THR A 31 16.45 4.48 18.24
CA THR A 31 15.55 5.64 18.40
C THR A 31 14.62 5.75 17.18
N PRO A 32 13.39 6.26 17.35
CA PRO A 32 12.48 6.48 16.22
C PRO A 32 13.13 7.29 15.09
N SER A 33 13.90 8.34 15.41
CA SER A 33 14.62 9.15 14.42
C SER A 33 15.63 8.35 13.60
N GLN A 34 16.34 7.39 14.21
CA GLN A 34 17.25 6.50 13.49
C GLN A 34 16.48 5.61 12.51
N VAL A 35 15.37 5.01 12.95
CA VAL A 35 14.54 4.15 12.10
C VAL A 35 13.94 4.95 10.92
N PHE A 36 13.42 6.15 11.15
CA PHE A 36 12.90 6.99 10.07
C PHE A 36 14.00 7.40 9.07
N ASN A 37 15.19 7.73 9.54
CA ASN A 37 16.31 8.01 8.65
C ASN A 37 16.70 6.78 7.82
N LEU A 38 16.73 5.59 8.42
CA LEU A 38 16.99 4.34 7.71
C LEU A 38 15.89 4.05 6.67
N PHE A 39 14.62 4.21 7.05
CA PHE A 39 13.47 4.03 6.16
C PHE A 39 13.51 4.97 4.96
N LEU A 40 13.74 6.26 5.18
CA LEU A 40 13.87 7.25 4.10
C LEU A 40 15.11 6.98 3.23
N THR A 41 16.21 6.52 3.85
CA THR A 41 17.43 6.14 3.12
C THR A 41 17.17 4.94 2.21
N GLU A 42 16.41 3.96 2.69
CA GLU A 42 16.02 2.79 1.90
C GLU A 42 15.21 3.22 0.69
N ILE A 43 14.15 4.03 0.88
CA ILE A 43 13.34 4.58 -0.22
C ILE A 43 14.21 5.33 -1.23
N ALA A 44 15.14 6.17 -0.75
CA ALA A 44 16.01 6.95 -1.62
C ALA A 44 16.95 6.06 -2.45
N LYS A 45 17.40 4.92 -1.90
CA LYS A 45 18.31 3.98 -2.56
C LYS A 45 17.62 3.00 -3.48
N THR A 46 16.53 2.37 -3.03
CA THR A 46 15.81 1.34 -3.77
C THR A 46 14.81 1.91 -4.77
N LYS A 47 14.43 3.18 -4.61
CA LYS A 47 13.33 3.83 -5.36
C LYS A 47 11.98 3.13 -5.17
N THR A 48 11.83 2.35 -4.10
CA THR A 48 10.60 1.66 -3.72
C THR A 48 10.25 1.97 -2.28
N VAL A 49 8.97 1.84 -1.90
CA VAL A 49 8.53 2.02 -0.51
C VAL A 49 8.54 0.66 0.17
N PRO A 50 9.44 0.39 1.14
CA PRO A 50 9.62 -0.92 1.74
C PRO A 50 8.60 -1.14 2.87
N VAL A 51 7.31 -1.20 2.51
CA VAL A 51 6.23 -1.53 3.44
C VAL A 51 5.59 -2.85 3.00
N ASN A 52 5.39 -3.75 3.95
CA ASN A 52 4.58 -4.93 3.75
C ASN A 52 3.16 -4.58 4.18
N LEU A 53 2.19 -4.74 3.27
CA LEU A 53 0.78 -4.42 3.50
C LEU A 53 -0.08 -5.67 3.70
N ASP A 54 0.52 -6.83 3.96
CA ASP A 54 -0.17 -8.11 4.08
C ASP A 54 -1.14 -8.13 5.27
N TYR A 55 -0.97 -7.23 6.23
CA TYR A 55 -1.92 -7.01 7.33
C TYR A 55 -3.22 -6.34 6.89
N LEU A 56 -3.25 -5.71 5.71
CA LEU A 56 -4.48 -5.25 5.08
C LEU A 56 -5.14 -6.48 4.46
N GLN A 57 -5.99 -7.14 5.23
CA GLN A 57 -6.87 -8.14 4.65
C GLN A 57 -7.74 -7.46 3.58
N PRO A 58 -7.85 -8.05 2.37
CA PRO A 58 -8.76 -7.54 1.36
C PRO A 58 -10.16 -7.42 1.97
N ASN A 59 -10.89 -6.38 1.60
CA ASN A 59 -12.27 -6.23 2.07
C ASN A 59 -13.14 -7.39 1.57
N GLU A 60 -14.30 -7.61 2.18
CA GLU A 60 -15.19 -8.74 1.85
C GLU A 60 -15.53 -8.80 0.35
N LYS A 61 -15.70 -7.65 -0.31
CA LYS A 61 -15.98 -7.59 -1.75
C LYS A 61 -14.80 -8.11 -2.58
N THR A 62 -13.58 -7.72 -2.22
CA THR A 62 -12.35 -8.20 -2.89
C THR A 62 -12.12 -9.69 -2.63
N LEU A 63 -12.35 -10.17 -1.40
CA LEU A 63 -12.25 -11.60 -1.07
C LEU A 63 -13.23 -12.43 -1.90
N ARG A 64 -14.48 -11.97 -2.01
CA ARG A 64 -15.51 -12.64 -2.83
C ARG A 64 -15.13 -12.66 -4.31
N ALA A 65 -14.69 -11.52 -4.86
CA ALA A 65 -14.27 -11.46 -6.26
C ALA A 65 -13.09 -12.41 -6.55
N MET A 66 -12.14 -12.55 -5.61
CA MET A 66 -11.05 -13.52 -5.73
C MET A 66 -11.56 -14.97 -5.72
N ALA A 67 -12.51 -15.29 -4.83
CA ALA A 67 -13.11 -16.62 -4.76
C ALA A 67 -13.93 -16.98 -6.01
N GLU A 68 -14.64 -16.02 -6.61
CA GLU A 68 -15.38 -16.18 -7.87
C GLU A 68 -14.42 -16.49 -9.03
N VAL A 69 -13.27 -15.81 -9.09
CA VAL A 69 -12.21 -16.10 -10.08
C VAL A 69 -11.61 -17.49 -9.88
N GLU A 70 -11.30 -17.89 -8.64
CA GLU A 70 -10.73 -19.21 -8.33
C GLU A 70 -11.71 -20.36 -8.60
N SER A 71 -13.01 -20.10 -8.45
CA SER A 71 -14.07 -21.09 -8.66
C SER A 71 -14.52 -21.21 -10.13
N ASP A 72 -13.87 -20.50 -11.05
CA ASP A 72 -14.25 -20.41 -12.48
C ASP A 72 -15.69 -19.87 -12.68
N GLU A 73 -16.21 -19.11 -11.71
CA GLU A 73 -17.53 -18.49 -11.74
C GLU A 73 -17.50 -17.08 -12.38
N VAL A 74 -16.53 -16.84 -13.26
CA VAL A 74 -16.30 -15.53 -13.88
C VAL A 74 -16.66 -15.51 -15.36
N GLU A 75 -17.35 -14.45 -15.78
CA GLU A 75 -17.64 -14.20 -17.20
C GLU A 75 -16.40 -13.60 -17.88
N ILE A 76 -15.74 -14.39 -18.74
CA ILE A 76 -14.64 -13.89 -19.57
C ILE A 76 -15.24 -13.16 -20.77
N ILE A 77 -15.04 -11.84 -20.83
CA ILE A 77 -15.47 -11.01 -21.95
C ILE A 77 -14.32 -10.90 -22.96
N PRO A 78 -14.41 -11.51 -24.16
CA PRO A 78 -13.36 -11.40 -25.17
C PRO A 78 -13.36 -9.98 -25.75
N VAL A 79 -12.21 -9.29 -25.65
CA VAL A 79 -12.01 -7.96 -26.23
C VAL A 79 -11.29 -8.09 -27.56
N SER A 80 -11.90 -7.63 -28.66
CA SER A 80 -11.24 -7.53 -29.96
C SER A 80 -10.62 -6.15 -30.16
N ALA A 81 -9.66 -6.02 -31.07
CA ALA A 81 -8.88 -4.79 -31.26
C ALA A 81 -9.73 -3.54 -31.61
N ASP A 82 -10.93 -3.75 -32.15
CA ASP A 82 -11.86 -2.67 -32.54
C ASP A 82 -12.88 -2.33 -31.44
N THR A 83 -12.79 -2.97 -30.27
CA THR A 83 -13.82 -2.83 -29.23
C THR A 83 -13.52 -1.66 -28.29
N ASP A 84 -14.47 -0.74 -28.15
CA ASP A 84 -14.40 0.31 -27.14
C ASP A 84 -14.67 -0.27 -25.74
N ILE A 85 -13.59 -0.42 -24.97
CA ILE A 85 -13.58 -1.01 -23.63
C ILE A 85 -14.44 -0.18 -22.65
N VAL A 86 -14.49 1.14 -22.81
CA VAL A 86 -15.24 2.02 -21.91
C VAL A 86 -16.75 1.82 -22.11
N GLN A 87 -17.17 1.68 -23.36
CA GLN A 87 -18.57 1.43 -23.69
C GLN A 87 -19.03 0.03 -23.22
N LEU A 88 -18.19 -1.01 -23.39
CA LEU A 88 -18.49 -2.34 -22.87
C LEU A 88 -18.69 -2.36 -21.34
N LEU A 89 -17.78 -1.75 -20.59
CA LEU A 89 -17.87 -1.73 -19.12
C LEU A 89 -19.11 -0.98 -18.63
N SER A 90 -19.55 0.06 -19.35
CA SER A 90 -20.77 0.78 -19.00
C SER A 90 -22.03 -0.07 -19.12
N GLN A 91 -22.10 -0.95 -20.12
CA GLN A 91 -23.25 -1.82 -20.37
C GLN A 91 -23.43 -2.90 -19.31
N TYR A 92 -22.33 -3.36 -18.71
CA TYR A 92 -22.34 -4.39 -17.68
C TYR A 92 -22.47 -3.83 -16.27
N ARG A 93 -22.10 -2.56 -16.04
CA ARG A 93 -22.32 -1.88 -14.76
C ARG A 93 -23.82 -1.71 -14.42
N ASP A 94 -24.67 -1.59 -15.43
CA ASP A 94 -26.14 -1.45 -15.27
C ASP A 94 -26.87 -2.80 -15.10
N LYS A 95 -26.16 -3.94 -15.08
CA LYS A 95 -26.72 -5.29 -14.88
C LYS A 95 -26.58 -5.85 -13.45
N GLU A 96 -25.90 -5.14 -12.55
CA GLU A 96 -25.74 -5.47 -11.12
C GLU A 96 -26.89 -4.89 -10.27
#